data_AF-A0A397JKT9-F1
#
_entry.id   AF-A0A397JKT9-F1
#
_cell.length_a   1.000
_cell.length_b   1.000
_cell.length_c   1.000
_cell.angle_alpha   90.00
_cell.angle_beta   90.00
_cell.angle_gamma   90.00
#
_symmetry.space_group_name_H-M   'P 1'
#
loop_
_entity.id
_entity.type
_entity.pdbx_description
1 polymer ?
#
loop_
_entity_poly.entity_id
_entity_poly.type
_entity_poly.pdbx_seq_one_letter_code
_entity_poly.pdbx_strand_id
1 'polypeptide(L)'
;MYEMVSAQRPFADQAHDSYWMIDICNGVRPKIPDLMLDWIPKWYLDLMYRCWSDDPLERPEAFELGDFSYEIHRKHLDNNIMRQLKIADENQKNTSKSQKQELFSYSS
;
A
#
# COMPACT_ATOMS: atom_id res chain seq x y z
N MET A 1 -0.57 7.53 1.83
CA MET A 1 -0.61 6.31 0.98
C MET A 1 -0.62 5.05 1.83
N TYR A 2 0.39 4.81 2.67
CA TYR A 2 0.43 3.65 3.56
C TYR A 2 -0.81 3.48 4.46
N GLU A 3 -1.23 4.54 5.16
CA GLU A 3 -2.41 4.47 6.04
C GLU A 3 -3.70 4.16 5.28
N MET A 4 -3.81 4.61 4.02
CA MET A 4 -4.99 4.37 3.19
C MET A 4 -5.16 2.89 2.87
N VAL A 5 -4.05 2.18 2.63
CA VAL A 5 -4.08 0.74 2.30
C VAL A 5 -4.09 -0.13 3.54
N SER A 6 -3.35 0.23 4.59
CA SER A 6 -3.20 -0.58 5.81
C SER A 6 -4.25 -0.32 6.87
N ALA A 7 -4.95 0.81 6.81
CA ALA A 7 -5.75 1.34 7.91
C ALA A 7 -4.98 1.46 9.24
N GLN A 8 -3.64 1.50 9.18
CA GLN A 8 -2.74 1.55 10.32
C GLN A 8 -1.78 2.71 10.18
N ARG A 9 -1.40 3.31 11.32
CA ARG A 9 -0.36 4.34 11.35
C ARG A 9 0.98 3.69 10.98
N PRO A 10 1.81 4.33 10.14
CA PRO A 10 3.17 3.86 9.95
C PRO A 10 3.90 3.90 11.29
N PHE A 11 4.66 2.84 11.60
CA PHE A 11 5.48 2.74 12.81
C PHE A 11 4.69 2.87 14.12
N ALA A 12 3.45 2.39 14.15
CA ALA A 12 2.58 2.44 15.33
C ALA A 12 3.18 1.77 16.59
N ASP A 13 4.12 0.86 16.39
CA ASP A 13 4.85 0.09 17.40
C ASP A 13 6.17 0.72 17.85
N GLN A 14 6.60 1.83 17.24
CA GLN A 14 7.91 2.44 17.48
C GLN A 14 7.83 3.64 18.44
N ALA A 15 8.90 3.83 19.23
CA ALA A 15 9.03 5.01 20.07
C ALA A 15 9.26 6.24 19.19
N HIS A 16 8.45 7.29 19.37
CA HIS A 16 8.53 8.51 18.57
C HIS A 16 9.58 9.47 19.15
N ASP A 17 10.81 9.00 19.27
CA ASP A 17 11.96 9.76 19.78
C ASP A 17 12.92 10.21 18.67
N SER A 18 13.94 10.98 19.06
CA SER A 18 14.92 11.52 18.12
C SER A 18 15.79 10.46 17.43
N TYR A 19 16.02 9.31 18.08
CA TYR A 19 16.78 8.21 17.47
C TYR A 19 15.98 7.61 16.33
N TRP A 20 14.67 7.43 16.53
CA TRP A 20 13.78 6.95 15.49
C TRP A 20 13.68 7.91 14.30
N MET A 21 13.66 9.23 14.55
CA MET A 21 13.70 10.23 13.48
C MET A 21 14.97 10.11 12.63
N ILE A 22 16.13 9.87 13.27
CA ILE A 22 17.41 9.65 12.58
C ILE A 22 17.33 8.41 11.69
N ASP A 23 16.74 7.31 12.18
CA ASP A 23 16.58 6.09 11.40
C ASP A 23 15.73 6.29 10.13
N ILE A 24 14.67 7.10 10.21
CA ILE A 24 13.86 7.47 9.03
C ILE A 24 14.70 8.28 8.04
N CYS A 25 15.49 9.24 8.52
CA CYS A 25 16.42 10.00 7.68
C CYS A 25 17.50 9.11 7.03
N ASN A 26 17.86 8.00 7.69
CA ASN A 26 18.80 6.98 7.19
C ASN A 26 18.14 5.92 6.28
N GLY A 27 16.88 6.10 5.90
CA GLY A 27 16.22 5.24 4.91
C GLY A 27 15.23 4.23 5.48
N VAL A 28 14.96 4.23 6.78
CA VAL A 28 13.88 3.39 7.32
C VAL A 28 12.54 3.81 6.73
N ARG A 29 11.75 2.83 6.27
CA ARG A 29 10.42 3.01 5.68
C ARG A 29 9.39 2.05 6.30
N PRO A 30 8.09 2.40 6.26
CA PRO A 30 7.04 1.52 6.76
C PRO A 30 7.05 0.17 6.04
N LYS A 31 7.02 -0.92 6.79
CA LYS A 31 6.87 -2.27 6.23
C LYS A 31 5.42 -2.53 5.88
N ILE A 32 5.19 -3.03 4.69
CA ILE A 32 3.88 -3.54 4.27
C ILE A 32 3.86 -5.02 4.63
N PRO A 33 2.84 -5.50 5.37
CA PRO A 33 2.71 -6.92 5.67
C PRO A 33 2.63 -7.73 4.38
N ASP A 34 3.25 -8.90 4.33
CA ASP A 34 3.27 -9.76 3.12
C ASP A 34 1.85 -10.06 2.61
N LEU A 35 0.92 -10.30 3.55
CA LEU A 35 -0.49 -10.53 3.23
C LEU A 35 -1.14 -9.38 2.45
N MET A 36 -0.69 -8.15 2.68
CA MET A 36 -1.22 -6.96 2.03
C MET A 36 -0.63 -6.73 0.65
N LEU A 37 0.54 -7.29 0.33
CA LEU A 37 1.17 -7.12 -0.98
C LEU A 37 0.27 -7.63 -2.11
N ASP A 38 -0.51 -8.68 -1.85
CA ASP A 38 -1.46 -9.24 -2.81
C ASP A 38 -2.79 -8.48 -2.87
N TRP A 39 -3.09 -7.64 -1.88
CA TRP A 39 -4.30 -6.83 -1.81
C TRP A 39 -4.11 -5.41 -2.36
N ILE A 40 -2.87 -4.99 -2.56
CA ILE A 40 -2.54 -3.68 -3.07
C ILE A 40 -2.20 -3.85 -4.55
N PRO A 41 -2.88 -3.13 -5.47
CA PRO A 41 -2.51 -3.14 -6.86
C PRO A 41 -1.04 -2.73 -7.03
N LYS A 42 -0.28 -3.49 -7.82
CA LYS A 42 1.17 -3.27 -8.01
C LYS A 42 1.49 -1.82 -8.40
N TRP A 43 0.70 -1.20 -9.27
CA TRP A 43 0.89 0.21 -9.64
C TRP A 43 0.84 1.16 -8.44
N TYR A 44 -0.01 0.90 -7.44
CA TYR A 44 -0.15 1.75 -6.25
C TYR A 44 1.02 1.51 -5.30
N LEU A 45 1.46 0.25 -5.21
CA LEU A 45 2.64 -0.15 -4.46
C LEU A 45 3.90 0.55 -5.02
N ASP A 46 4.10 0.49 -6.33
CA ASP A 46 5.21 1.14 -7.03
C ASP A 46 5.17 2.66 -6.83
N LEU A 47 3.98 3.28 -6.94
CA LEU A 47 3.80 4.71 -6.68
C LEU A 47 4.16 5.07 -5.23
N MET A 48 3.70 4.27 -4.26
CA MET A 48 3.98 4.49 -2.85
C MET A 48 5.49 4.37 -2.57
N TYR A 49 6.17 3.39 -3.18
CA TYR A 49 7.62 3.24 -3.07
C TYR A 49 8.39 4.43 -3.66
N ARG A 50 7.95 4.94 -4.82
CA ARG A 50 8.55 6.15 -5.42
C ARG A 50 8.37 7.38 -4.53
N CYS A 51 7.17 7.59 -3.97
CA CYS A 51 6.87 8.76 -3.12
C CYS A 51 7.80 8.93 -1.92
N TRP A 52 8.36 7.85 -1.39
CA TRP A 52 9.29 7.88 -0.27
C TRP A 52 10.68 7.35 -0.62
N SER A 53 11.06 7.34 -1.90
CA SER A 53 12.39 6.91 -2.35
C SER A 53 13.49 7.69 -1.60
N ASP A 54 14.60 7.02 -1.30
CA ASP A 54 15.79 7.68 -0.75
C ASP A 54 16.41 8.63 -1.78
N ASP A 55 16.34 8.27 -3.06
CA ASP A 55 16.69 9.17 -4.16
C ASP A 55 15.56 10.17 -4.41
N PRO A 56 15.78 11.49 -4.19
CA PRO A 56 14.77 12.50 -4.47
C PRO A 56 14.34 12.57 -5.94
N LEU A 57 15.20 12.14 -6.88
CA LEU A 57 14.91 12.18 -8.32
C LEU A 57 13.89 11.12 -8.75
N GLU A 58 13.75 10.04 -7.97
CA GLU A 58 12.77 8.99 -8.21
C GLU A 58 11.37 9.35 -7.68
N ARG A 59 11.29 10.40 -6.84
CA ARG A 59 10.04 10.86 -6.25
C ARG A 59 9.19 11.56 -7.31
N PRO A 60 7.89 11.21 -7.42
CA PRO A 60 7.01 11.89 -8.33
C PRO A 60 6.77 13.33 -7.86
N GLU A 61 6.57 14.23 -8.81
CA GLU A 61 6.10 15.56 -8.52
C GLU A 61 4.62 15.55 -8.10
N ALA A 62 4.20 16.57 -7.35
CA ALA A 62 2.82 16.67 -6.88
C ALA A 62 1.82 16.74 -8.04
N PHE A 63 2.20 17.31 -9.19
CA PHE A 63 1.35 17.37 -10.37
C PHE A 63 1.10 15.98 -10.96
N GLU A 64 2.11 15.10 -11.02
CA GLU A 64 1.97 13.73 -11.52
C GLU A 64 0.99 12.92 -10.66
N LEU A 65 1.02 13.13 -9.33
CA LEU A 65 0.05 12.52 -8.41
C LEU A 65 -1.37 13.04 -8.65
N GLY A 66 -1.52 14.33 -8.95
CA GLY A 66 -2.78 14.97 -9.27
C GLY A 66 -3.40 14.43 -10.56
N ASP A 67 -2.61 14.38 -11.64
CA ASP A 67 -3.03 13.83 -12.93
C ASP A 67 -3.43 12.37 -12.78
N PHE A 68 -2.62 11.58 -12.08
CA PHE A 68 -2.93 10.17 -11.83
C PHE A 68 -4.26 9.99 -11.07
N SER A 69 -4.50 10.79 -10.04
CA SER A 69 -5.77 10.80 -9.31
C SER A 69 -6.95 11.18 -10.21
N TYR A 70 -6.75 12.15 -11.09
CA TYR A 70 -7.77 12.61 -12.03
C TYR A 70 -8.17 11.52 -13.04
N GLU A 71 -7.19 10.81 -13.61
CA GLU A 71 -7.42 9.70 -14.54
C GLU A 71 -8.21 8.56 -13.88
N ILE A 72 -7.87 8.22 -12.63
CA ILE A 72 -8.63 7.24 -11.83
C ILE A 72 -10.08 7.69 -11.66
N HIS A 73 -10.30 8.94 -11.21
CA HIS A 73 -11.64 9.46 -10.96
C HIS A 73 -12.52 9.46 -12.21
N ARG A 74 -11.94 9.74 -13.38
CA ARG A 74 -12.65 9.73 -14.67
C ARG A 74 -12.88 8.33 -15.24
N LYS A 75 -12.45 7.28 -14.55
CA LYS A 75 -12.42 5.90 -15.06
C LYS A 75 -11.63 5.77 -16.38
N HIS A 76 -10.72 6.71 -16.64
CA HIS A 76 -9.85 6.66 -17.81
C HIS A 76 -8.57 5.90 -17.47
N LEU A 77 -8.77 4.68 -16.97
CA LEU A 77 -7.66 3.81 -16.62
C LEU A 77 -7.26 2.96 -17.81
N ASP A 78 -5.95 2.74 -17.95
CA ASP A 78 -5.44 1.67 -18.79
C ASP A 78 -6.03 0.33 -18.33
N ASN A 79 -6.36 -0.53 -19.29
CA ASN A 79 -6.74 -1.93 -19.09
C ASN A 79 -5.80 -2.67 -18.12
N ASN A 80 -4.51 -2.35 -18.12
CA ASN A 80 -3.55 -2.91 -17.17
C ASN A 80 -3.90 -2.55 -15.72
N ILE A 81 -4.15 -1.26 -15.43
CA ILE A 81 -4.47 -0.78 -14.09
C ILE A 81 -5.80 -1.37 -13.62
N MET A 82 -6.80 -1.41 -14.51
CA MET A 82 -8.09 -2.06 -14.23
C MET A 82 -7.95 -3.54 -13.90
N ARG A 83 -7.06 -4.26 -14.60
CA ARG A 83 -6.78 -5.68 -14.32
C ARG A 83 -6.15 -5.86 -12.95
N GLN A 84 -5.16 -5.04 -12.58
CA GLN A 84 -4.53 -5.11 -11.26
C GLN A 84 -5.52 -4.84 -10.13
N LEU A 85 -6.42 -3.87 -10.31
CA LEU A 85 -7.49 -3.57 -9.34
C LEU A 85 -8.41 -4.77 -9.10
N LYS A 86 -8.80 -5.49 -10.17
CA LYS A 86 -9.64 -6.70 -10.05
C LYS A 86 -8.93 -7.82 -9.29
N ILE A 87 -7.66 -8.06 -9.61
CA ILE A 87 -6.85 -9.09 -8.95
C ILE A 87 -6.72 -8.78 -7.44
N ALA A 88 -6.42 -7.54 -7.09
CA ALA A 88 -6.33 -7.09 -5.70
C ALA A 88 -7.64 -7.32 -4.92
N ASP A 89 -8.79 -6.95 -5.51
CA ASP A 89 -10.13 -7.15 -4.93
C ASP A 89 -10.47 -8.65 -4.75
N GLU A 90 -10.12 -9.49 -5.72
CA GLU A 90 -10.28 -10.95 -5.62
C GLU A 90 -9.42 -11.55 -4.51
N ASN A 91 -8.14 -11.15 -4.42
CA ASN A 91 -7.21 -11.62 -3.38
C ASN A 91 -7.69 -11.24 -1.98
N GLN A 92 -8.19 -10.01 -1.81
CA GLN A 92 -8.75 -9.55 -0.54
C GLN A 92 -9.99 -10.35 -0.13
N LYS A 93 -10.89 -10.62 -1.08
CA LYS A 93 -12.09 -11.46 -0.86
C LYS A 93 -11.73 -12.89 -0.50
N ASN A 94 -10.76 -13.48 -1.19
CA ASN A 94 -10.32 -14.85 -0.95
C ASN A 94 -9.67 -14.98 0.44
N THR A 95 -8.86 -14.01 0.83
CA THR A 95 -8.23 -14.02 2.16
C THR A 95 -9.27 -13.89 3.27
N SER A 96 -10.24 -12.99 3.09
CA SER A 96 -11.36 -12.81 4.03
C SER A 96 -12.21 -14.09 4.18
N LYS A 97 -12.37 -14.87 3.09
CA LYS A 97 -13.06 -16.17 3.13
C LYS A 97 -12.23 -17.23 3.86
N SER A 98 -10.93 -17.32 3.59
CA SER A 98 -10.01 -18.26 4.25
C SER A 98 -9.98 -18.05 5.76
N GLN A 99 -9.83 -16.80 6.22
CA GLN A 99 -9.84 -16.45 7.64
C GLN A 99 -11.15 -16.86 8.33
N LYS A 100 -12.30 -16.67 7.67
CA LYS A 100 -13.59 -17.14 8.20
C LYS A 100 -13.63 -18.66 8.34
N GLN A 101 -13.15 -19.40 7.33
CA GLN A 101 -13.13 -20.87 7.35
C GLN A 101 -12.22 -21.41 8.47
N GLU A 102 -11.04 -20.81 8.65
CA GLU A 102 -10.12 -21.17 9.74
C GLU A 102 -10.76 -20.94 11.11
N LEU A 103 -11.39 -19.78 11.35
CA LEU A 103 -12.11 -19.53 12.61
C LEU A 103 -13.17 -20.61 12.91
N PHE A 104 -13.93 -21.05 11.89
CA PHE A 104 -14.94 -22.09 12.07
C PHE A 104 -14.31 -23.46 12.41
N SER A 105 -13.13 -23.77 11.89
CA SER A 105 -12.40 -25.01 12.22
C SER A 105 -11.87 -25.05 13.65
N TYR A 106 -11.56 -23.90 14.26
CA TYR A 106 -11.14 -23.82 15.67
C TYR A 106 -12.32 -23.80 16.66
N SER A 107 -13.55 -23.71 16.17
CA SER A 107 -14.77 -23.62 16.97
C SER A 107 -15.52 -24.96 17.11
N SER A 108 -15.00 -26.04 16.51
CA SER A 108 -15.59 -27.40 16.48
C SER A 108 -14.71 -28.37 17.26
#